data_AF-A0A7W9F064-F1
#
_entry.id   AF-A0A7W9F064-F1
#
_cell.length_a   1.000
_cell.length_b   1.000
_cell.length_c   1.000
_cell.angle_alpha   90.00
_cell.angle_beta   90.00
_cell.angle_gamma   90.00
#
_symmetry.space_group_name_H-M   'P 1'
#
loop_
_entity.id
_entity.type
_entity.pdbx_description
1 polymer ?
#
loop_
_entity_poly.entity_id
_entity_poly.type
_entity_poly.pdbx_seq_one_letter_code
_entity_poly.pdbx_strand_id
1 'polypeptide(L)'
;MQFILKIGPRHCANGLFRPDKDGKNWIGVDFEVPKPKAILGAVTRETIEPGDRAWIWTHHDKRKDGELRGRGLVGEATISTVDTDRTGSATVQFSDVNIRRRNLLREVVEPHQETSQVVTNLFTNTTSRSIALSEEQAEEFAGVIAIIDRPLTAERWTDDELLACMLAYLDMLGKQQAGENIVKAEYRRALISGPLNNRTDGSIEFRMQNLSAFFETKDMPTVKGYLPAKNVGRNVMEVLGRLHEEVGSLDSSLFSPTDDAVSLQAKSAKLSRFANILTPLGNQNPNRSQVTQNQFVRDPAIVAAALNFANGKCEKCGSEAPFVRADGTPFLEVHHVRFLAEGGPDTVDNAVGLCPNCHKACHYSKERDAIRSGLVSSIPRLIDHENQMNKSEV
;
A
#
# COMPACT_ATOMS: atom_id res chain seq x y z
N MET A 1 -22.48 -28.97 26.19
CA MET A 1 -21.72 -30.00 25.44
C MET A 1 -21.55 -29.56 23.98
N GLN A 2 -20.56 -30.07 23.24
CA GLN A 2 -20.33 -29.67 21.83
C GLN A 2 -20.68 -30.82 20.87
N PHE A 3 -21.52 -30.55 19.86
CA PHE A 3 -22.05 -31.57 18.95
C PHE A 3 -21.69 -31.28 17.49
N ILE A 4 -21.37 -32.31 16.70
CA ILE A 4 -21.34 -32.21 15.22
C ILE A 4 -22.64 -32.77 14.63
N LEU A 5 -23.23 -32.00 13.72
CA LEU A 5 -24.31 -32.47 12.86
C LEU A 5 -23.79 -32.71 11.45
N LYS A 6 -23.86 -33.97 11.00
CA LYS A 6 -23.47 -34.39 9.65
C LYS A 6 -24.69 -34.30 8.74
N ILE A 7 -24.78 -33.22 7.99
CA ILE A 7 -25.92 -32.99 7.09
C ILE A 7 -25.64 -33.66 5.74
N GLY A 8 -26.44 -34.68 5.42
CA GLY A 8 -26.31 -35.42 4.15
C GLY A 8 -26.64 -34.56 2.92
N PRO A 9 -26.14 -34.91 1.71
CA PRO A 9 -26.26 -34.08 0.51
C PRO A 9 -27.69 -33.68 0.12
N ARG A 10 -28.68 -34.56 0.38
CA ARG A 10 -30.11 -34.28 0.09
C ARG A 10 -30.76 -33.25 1.02
N HIS A 11 -30.06 -32.84 2.08
CA HIS A 11 -30.51 -31.82 3.03
C HIS A 11 -29.53 -30.61 3.03
N CYS A 12 -28.63 -30.54 2.04
CA CYS A 12 -27.62 -29.50 1.90
C CYS A 12 -28.23 -28.17 1.44
N ALA A 13 -27.99 -27.10 2.22
CA ALA A 13 -28.15 -25.65 2.01
C ALA A 13 -29.48 -25.10 1.46
N ASN A 14 -30.18 -25.80 0.57
CA ASN A 14 -31.43 -25.32 -0.02
C ASN A 14 -32.66 -25.55 0.89
N GLY A 15 -32.52 -26.29 2.00
CA GLY A 15 -33.62 -26.59 2.92
C GLY A 15 -33.49 -26.06 4.35
N LEU A 16 -32.29 -25.60 4.75
CA LEU A 16 -32.00 -25.17 6.14
C LEU A 16 -32.11 -23.66 6.33
N PHE A 17 -32.03 -22.90 5.24
CA PHE A 17 -32.08 -21.43 5.27
C PHE A 17 -32.91 -20.95 4.10
N ARG A 18 -33.65 -19.86 4.31
CA ARG A 18 -34.23 -19.06 3.23
C ARG A 18 -33.70 -17.63 3.33
N PRO A 19 -33.48 -16.95 2.20
CA PRO A 19 -33.18 -15.53 2.24
C PRO A 19 -34.33 -14.77 2.90
N ASP A 20 -34.01 -13.71 3.66
CA ASP A 20 -35.00 -12.72 4.07
C ASP A 20 -35.58 -11.99 2.85
N LYS A 21 -36.63 -11.19 3.08
CA LYS A 21 -37.38 -10.55 1.97
C LYS A 21 -36.49 -9.69 1.05
N ASP A 22 -35.38 -9.19 1.56
CA ASP A 22 -34.44 -8.33 0.84
C ASP A 22 -33.23 -9.08 0.29
N GLY A 23 -33.11 -10.39 0.56
CA GLY A 23 -32.01 -11.25 0.12
C GLY A 23 -30.66 -10.90 0.73
N LYS A 24 -30.63 -10.07 1.78
CA LYS A 24 -29.42 -9.55 2.41
C LYS A 24 -28.99 -10.41 3.60
N ASN A 25 -29.95 -11.04 4.29
CA ASN A 25 -29.69 -11.95 5.40
C ASN A 25 -30.31 -13.31 5.14
N TRP A 26 -29.77 -14.36 5.75
CA TRP A 26 -30.29 -15.73 5.67
C TRP A 26 -30.98 -16.09 6.98
N ILE A 27 -32.24 -16.50 6.91
CA ILE A 27 -33.06 -16.87 8.07
C ILE A 27 -33.08 -18.39 8.17
N GLY A 28 -32.83 -18.92 9.38
CA GLY A 28 -32.94 -20.35 9.67
C GLY A 28 -34.34 -20.89 9.40
N VAL A 29 -34.41 -22.14 8.94
CA VAL A 29 -35.64 -22.91 8.74
C VAL A 29 -35.62 -24.06 9.74
N ASP A 30 -36.76 -24.34 10.38
CA ASP A 30 -36.92 -25.49 11.27
C ASP A 30 -36.57 -26.77 10.51
N PHE A 31 -35.74 -27.64 11.10
CA PHE A 31 -35.39 -28.92 10.52
C PHE A 31 -35.53 -30.03 11.57
N GLU A 32 -36.16 -31.13 11.19
CA GLU A 32 -36.19 -32.35 12.00
C GLU A 32 -34.83 -33.03 11.96
N VAL A 33 -34.22 -33.32 13.11
CA VAL A 33 -33.08 -34.23 13.18
C VAL A 33 -33.65 -35.64 13.01
N PRO A 34 -33.38 -36.35 11.90
CA PRO A 34 -33.91 -37.69 11.74
C PRO A 34 -33.23 -38.58 12.77
N LYS A 35 -34.06 -39.22 13.61
CA LYS A 35 -33.73 -40.25 14.63
C LYS A 35 -32.31 -40.81 14.48
N PRO A 36 -31.45 -40.71 15.51
CA PRO A 36 -30.26 -41.55 15.53
C PRO A 36 -30.71 -43.01 15.71
N LYS A 37 -30.99 -43.71 14.61
CA LYS A 37 -30.84 -45.17 14.54
C LYS A 37 -29.37 -45.48 14.26
N ALA A 38 -28.51 -44.98 15.13
CA ALA A 38 -27.14 -45.40 15.29
C ALA A 38 -26.76 -44.96 16.70
N ILE A 39 -26.48 -45.95 17.53
CA ILE A 39 -26.13 -45.78 18.93
C ILE A 39 -24.95 -44.81 18.98
N LEU A 40 -25.18 -43.59 19.49
CA LEU A 40 -24.12 -42.80 20.10
C LEU A 40 -23.63 -43.66 21.26
N GLY A 41 -22.49 -44.32 21.07
CA GLY A 41 -21.84 -44.98 22.18
C GLY A 41 -21.56 -43.92 23.24
N ALA A 42 -22.41 -43.89 24.27
CA ALA A 42 -22.37 -43.01 25.43
C ALA A 42 -22.98 -41.59 25.31
N VAL A 43 -24.15 -41.42 24.67
CA VAL A 43 -24.96 -40.21 24.92
C VAL A 43 -26.43 -40.59 25.09
N THR A 44 -26.91 -40.61 26.33
CA THR A 44 -28.32 -40.82 26.67
C THR A 44 -29.16 -39.61 26.27
N ARG A 45 -30.48 -39.81 26.15
CA ARG A 45 -31.52 -38.88 25.65
C ARG A 45 -31.60 -37.47 26.31
N GLU A 46 -30.68 -37.11 27.19
CA GLU A 46 -30.79 -36.03 28.19
C GLU A 46 -29.77 -34.89 28.02
N THR A 47 -29.00 -34.81 26.93
CA THR A 47 -27.75 -34.02 26.93
C THR A 47 -27.67 -32.84 25.95
N ILE A 48 -28.73 -32.52 25.20
CA ILE A 48 -28.72 -31.36 24.30
C ILE A 48 -29.59 -30.28 24.93
N GLU A 49 -28.97 -29.16 25.31
CA GLU A 49 -29.63 -28.03 25.94
C GLU A 49 -29.57 -26.77 25.06
N PRO A 50 -30.56 -25.86 25.16
CA PRO A 50 -30.43 -24.52 24.61
C PRO A 50 -29.14 -23.84 25.10
N GLY A 51 -28.34 -23.31 24.17
CA GLY A 51 -27.01 -22.74 24.41
C GLY A 51 -25.85 -23.63 23.99
N ASP A 52 -26.09 -24.91 23.69
CA ASP A 52 -25.05 -25.81 23.21
C ASP A 52 -24.56 -25.44 21.80
N ARG A 53 -23.26 -25.64 21.55
CA ARG A 53 -22.63 -25.36 20.26
C ARG A 53 -22.77 -26.57 19.32
N ALA A 54 -23.24 -26.29 18.11
CA ALA A 54 -23.35 -27.24 17.02
C ALA A 54 -22.40 -26.87 15.87
N TRP A 55 -21.67 -27.86 15.38
CA TRP A 55 -20.79 -27.75 14.22
C TRP A 55 -21.49 -28.35 12.99
N ILE A 56 -21.55 -27.59 11.89
CA ILE A 56 -22.24 -27.97 10.66
C ILE A 56 -21.22 -28.33 9.59
N TRP A 57 -21.32 -29.54 9.03
CA TRP A 57 -20.49 -30.01 7.91
C TRP A 57 -21.37 -30.56 6.77
N THR A 58 -21.13 -30.11 5.53
CA THR A 58 -21.79 -30.66 4.33
C THR A 58 -20.88 -31.60 3.53
N HIS A 59 -21.39 -32.79 3.16
CA HIS A 59 -20.65 -33.78 2.38
C HIS A 59 -20.60 -33.49 0.87
N HIS A 60 -19.58 -34.05 0.20
CA HIS A 60 -19.44 -34.07 -1.26
C HIS A 60 -20.42 -35.05 -1.94
N ASP A 61 -20.87 -34.72 -3.15
CA ASP A 61 -21.56 -35.67 -4.03
C ASP A 61 -20.53 -36.47 -4.82
N LYS A 62 -20.68 -37.80 -4.83
CA LYS A 62 -19.90 -38.71 -5.67
C LYS A 62 -20.63 -38.85 -7.01
N ARG A 63 -20.08 -38.31 -8.09
CA ARG A 63 -20.67 -38.45 -9.42
C ARG A 63 -20.21 -39.75 -10.09
N LYS A 64 -20.89 -40.12 -11.19
CA LYS A 64 -20.73 -41.40 -11.90
C LYS A 64 -19.33 -41.62 -12.48
N ASP A 65 -18.55 -40.56 -12.63
CA ASP A 65 -17.16 -40.54 -13.09
C ASP A 65 -16.15 -40.85 -11.96
N GLY A 66 -16.62 -41.03 -10.73
CA GLY A 66 -15.76 -41.31 -9.57
C GLY A 66 -15.12 -40.06 -8.97
N GLU A 67 -15.26 -38.89 -9.60
CA GLU A 67 -14.78 -37.63 -9.04
C GLU A 67 -15.68 -37.17 -7.89
N LEU A 68 -15.04 -36.85 -6.78
CA LEU A 68 -15.68 -36.19 -5.64
C LEU A 68 -15.71 -34.68 -5.91
N ARG A 69 -16.90 -34.12 -6.13
CA ARG A 69 -17.06 -32.65 -6.22
C ARG A 69 -18.14 -32.19 -5.26
N GLY A 70 -17.80 -31.28 -4.36
CA GLY A 70 -18.77 -30.68 -3.45
C GLY A 70 -18.23 -29.41 -2.80
N ARG A 71 -19.16 -28.48 -2.52
CA ARG A 71 -18.91 -27.25 -1.76
C ARG A 71 -19.07 -27.58 -0.29
N GLY A 72 -17.97 -28.02 0.35
CA GLY A 72 -17.94 -28.22 1.79
C GLY A 72 -18.16 -26.88 2.49
N LEU A 73 -19.29 -26.75 3.18
CA LEU A 73 -19.62 -25.64 4.06
C LEU A 73 -19.31 -26.10 5.47
N VAL A 74 -18.48 -25.33 6.18
CA VAL A 74 -18.20 -25.52 7.60
C VAL A 74 -18.74 -24.29 8.32
N GLY A 75 -19.50 -24.50 9.38
CA GLY A 75 -20.05 -23.42 10.18
C GLY A 75 -20.29 -23.82 11.63
N GLU A 76 -20.49 -22.81 12.46
CA GLU A 76 -20.94 -22.97 13.85
C GLU A 76 -22.37 -22.45 14.00
N ALA A 77 -23.08 -23.01 14.96
CA ALA A 77 -24.43 -22.62 15.32
C ALA A 77 -24.64 -22.84 16.82
N THR A 78 -25.53 -22.07 17.43
CA THR A 78 -25.97 -22.28 18.81
C THR A 78 -27.34 -22.94 18.78
N ILE A 79 -27.56 -23.97 19.59
CA ILE A 79 -28.88 -24.61 19.70
C ILE A 79 -29.79 -23.68 20.52
N SER A 80 -30.92 -23.28 19.96
CA SER A 80 -31.84 -22.32 20.60
C SER A 80 -33.05 -22.98 21.23
N THR A 81 -33.57 -24.07 20.64
CA THR A 81 -34.66 -24.87 21.22
C THR A 81 -34.46 -26.35 20.92
N VAL A 82 -34.98 -27.20 21.82
CA VAL A 82 -34.98 -28.65 21.67
C VAL A 82 -36.39 -29.14 22.01
N ASP A 83 -37.09 -29.72 21.04
CA ASP A 83 -38.40 -30.34 21.23
C ASP A 83 -38.30 -31.84 20.95
N THR A 84 -38.67 -32.67 21.93
CA THR A 84 -38.51 -34.13 21.83
C THR A 84 -39.85 -34.80 21.59
N ASP A 85 -39.95 -35.56 20.50
CA ASP A 85 -41.15 -36.34 20.22
C ASP A 85 -41.27 -37.57 21.15
N ARG A 86 -42.48 -38.13 21.25
CA ARG A 86 -42.76 -39.35 22.05
C ARG A 86 -41.97 -40.59 21.60
N THR A 87 -41.25 -40.51 20.48
CA THR A 87 -40.44 -41.59 19.91
C THR A 87 -38.93 -41.38 20.13
N GLY A 88 -38.55 -40.28 20.79
CA GLY A 88 -37.16 -39.92 21.13
C GLY A 88 -36.36 -39.26 20.02
N SER A 89 -37.01 -38.73 18.99
CA SER A 89 -36.36 -37.79 18.08
C SER A 89 -36.36 -36.42 18.74
N ALA A 90 -35.26 -35.67 18.60
CA ALA A 90 -35.18 -34.28 19.02
C ALA A 90 -35.21 -33.38 17.78
N THR A 91 -36.15 -32.45 17.72
CA THR A 91 -36.13 -31.33 16.79
C THR A 91 -35.35 -30.21 17.45
N VAL A 92 -34.32 -29.70 16.78
CA VAL A 92 -33.51 -28.60 17.32
C VAL A 92 -33.60 -27.39 16.41
N GLN A 93 -33.77 -26.21 16.99
CA GLN A 93 -33.59 -24.95 16.28
C GLN A 93 -32.20 -24.40 16.56
N PHE A 94 -31.69 -23.60 15.62
CA PHE A 94 -30.43 -22.88 15.80
C PHE A 94 -30.63 -21.37 15.85
N SER A 95 -29.78 -20.71 16.62
CA SER A 95 -29.48 -19.29 16.54
C SER A 95 -28.01 -19.07 16.17
N ASP A 96 -27.65 -17.83 15.83
CA ASP A 96 -26.25 -17.39 15.65
C ASP A 96 -25.44 -18.23 14.66
N VAL A 97 -26.12 -18.68 13.60
CA VAL A 97 -25.53 -19.57 12.61
C VAL A 97 -24.51 -18.81 11.75
N ASN A 98 -23.25 -19.19 11.85
CA ASN A 98 -22.15 -18.66 11.07
C ASN A 98 -21.61 -19.71 10.09
N ILE A 99 -22.16 -19.75 8.87
CA ILE A 99 -21.74 -20.67 7.81
C ILE A 99 -20.85 -19.94 6.81
N ARG A 100 -19.64 -20.47 6.58
CA ARG A 100 -18.67 -19.84 5.68
C ARG A 100 -18.61 -20.60 4.35
N ARG A 101 -18.79 -19.87 3.23
CA ARG A 101 -18.63 -20.40 1.87
C ARG A 101 -17.15 -20.56 1.51
N ARG A 102 -16.72 -21.78 1.23
CA ARG A 102 -15.48 -22.05 0.47
C ARG A 102 -15.72 -21.65 -1.00
N ASN A 103 -15.32 -20.45 -1.43
CA ASN A 103 -15.28 -20.09 -2.86
C ASN A 103 -13.92 -20.52 -3.42
N LEU A 104 -13.82 -21.53 -4.31
CA LEU A 104 -14.00 -21.43 -5.77
C LEU A 104 -13.06 -20.43 -6.46
N LEU A 105 -11.75 -20.65 -6.35
CA LEU A 105 -10.87 -20.53 -7.52
C LEU A 105 -10.50 -21.95 -7.95
N ARG A 106 -10.50 -22.16 -9.27
CA ARG A 106 -10.28 -23.45 -9.93
C ARG A 106 -8.84 -23.93 -9.71
N GLU A 107 -8.59 -24.60 -8.59
CA GLU A 107 -7.49 -25.55 -8.51
C GLU A 107 -8.04 -26.83 -7.89
N VAL A 108 -7.62 -27.95 -8.46
CA VAL A 108 -7.82 -29.28 -7.88
C VAL A 108 -7.26 -29.20 -6.47
N VAL A 109 -8.12 -29.36 -5.46
CA VAL A 109 -7.67 -29.48 -4.08
C VAL A 109 -6.96 -30.83 -4.01
N GLU A 110 -5.64 -30.83 -4.10
CA GLU A 110 -4.89 -31.94 -3.51
C GLU A 110 -5.28 -31.98 -2.02
N PRO A 111 -5.62 -33.15 -1.48
CA PRO A 111 -5.99 -33.27 -0.08
C PRO A 111 -4.81 -32.79 0.75
N HIS A 112 -4.93 -31.58 1.32
CA HIS A 112 -3.95 -31.07 2.26
C HIS A 112 -3.81 -32.14 3.35
N GLN A 113 -2.64 -32.80 3.39
CA GLN A 113 -2.32 -33.89 4.30
C GLN A 113 -2.30 -33.48 5.78
N GLU A 114 -2.76 -32.26 6.09
CA GLU A 114 -2.76 -31.66 7.43
C GLU A 114 -4.17 -31.28 7.91
N THR A 115 -5.25 -31.78 7.28
CA THR A 115 -6.47 -32.02 8.07
C THR A 115 -6.15 -33.16 9.02
N SER A 116 -6.08 -32.87 10.34
CA SER A 116 -5.82 -33.86 11.40
C SER A 116 -6.42 -35.22 11.02
N GLN A 117 -5.58 -36.26 11.00
CA GLN A 117 -5.98 -37.63 10.66
C GLN A 117 -7.22 -38.05 11.48
N VAL A 118 -7.41 -37.46 12.67
CA VAL A 118 -8.58 -37.60 13.55
C VAL A 118 -9.88 -37.14 12.88
N VAL A 119 -9.91 -35.94 12.28
CA VAL A 119 -11.08 -35.37 11.59
C VAL A 119 -11.43 -36.20 10.36
N THR A 120 -10.41 -36.57 9.58
CA THR A 120 -10.59 -37.43 8.40
C THR A 120 -11.14 -38.80 8.79
N ASN A 121 -10.64 -39.40 9.88
CA ASN A 121 -11.08 -40.70 10.38
C ASN A 121 -12.49 -40.66 11.02
N LEU A 122 -12.87 -39.56 11.68
CA LEU A 122 -14.21 -39.34 12.24
C LEU A 122 -15.31 -39.37 11.16
N PHE A 123 -15.05 -38.81 9.98
CA PHE A 123 -16.06 -38.71 8.91
C PHE A 123 -16.06 -39.84 7.89
N THR A 124 -14.90 -40.47 7.66
CA THR A 124 -14.75 -41.61 6.72
C THR A 124 -15.38 -42.89 7.26
N ASN A 125 -15.42 -43.08 8.58
CA ASN A 125 -15.85 -44.33 9.21
C ASN A 125 -17.27 -44.29 9.84
N THR A 126 -18.06 -43.24 9.59
CA THR A 126 -19.43 -43.16 10.15
C THR A 126 -20.52 -43.00 9.10
N THR A 127 -21.55 -43.84 9.22
CA THR A 127 -22.82 -43.72 8.49
C THR A 127 -23.83 -42.82 9.20
N SER A 128 -23.54 -42.38 10.42
CA SER A 128 -24.44 -41.58 11.27
C SER A 128 -24.53 -40.13 10.78
N ARG A 129 -25.73 -39.54 10.87
CA ARG A 129 -26.02 -38.14 10.50
C ARG A 129 -25.65 -37.12 11.60
N SER A 130 -25.08 -37.57 12.71
CA SER A 130 -24.59 -36.74 13.81
C SER A 130 -23.54 -37.50 14.62
N ILE A 131 -22.60 -36.77 15.24
CA ILE A 131 -21.53 -37.30 16.11
C ILE A 131 -21.35 -36.33 17.28
N ALA A 132 -21.33 -36.83 18.52
CA ALA A 132 -20.94 -36.03 19.68
C ALA A 132 -19.41 -36.00 19.78
N LEU A 133 -18.82 -34.84 20.08
CA LEU A 133 -17.38 -34.70 20.28
C LEU A 133 -17.03 -34.71 21.77
N SER A 134 -15.87 -35.27 22.11
CA SER A 134 -15.22 -34.93 23.38
C SER A 134 -14.73 -33.48 23.38
N GLU A 135 -14.43 -32.94 24.56
CA GLU A 135 -13.88 -31.58 24.70
C GLU A 135 -12.56 -31.40 23.95
N GLU A 136 -11.66 -32.39 24.01
CA GLU A 136 -10.40 -32.44 23.26
C GLU A 136 -10.63 -32.43 21.73
N GLN A 137 -11.60 -33.22 21.24
CA GLN A 137 -11.95 -33.25 19.82
C GLN A 137 -12.60 -31.92 19.36
N ALA A 138 -13.38 -31.30 20.23
CA ALA A 138 -13.96 -29.99 20.00
C ALA A 138 -12.90 -28.89 19.91
N GLU A 139 -11.87 -28.92 20.75
CA GLU A 139 -10.72 -28.01 20.68
C GLU A 139 -9.90 -28.22 19.41
N GLU A 140 -9.66 -29.46 18.97
CA GLU A 140 -9.02 -29.73 17.67
C GLU A 140 -9.83 -29.15 16.51
N PHE A 141 -11.16 -29.28 16.55
CA PHE A 141 -12.05 -28.68 15.55
C PHE A 141 -12.03 -27.15 15.58
N ALA A 142 -12.04 -26.56 16.77
CA ALA A 142 -11.87 -25.14 16.96
C ALA A 142 -10.50 -24.68 16.41
N GLY A 143 -9.45 -25.48 16.56
CA GLY A 143 -8.14 -25.27 15.96
C GLY A 143 -8.16 -25.32 14.43
N VAL A 144 -8.91 -26.24 13.81
CA VAL A 144 -9.12 -26.26 12.35
C VAL A 144 -9.84 -24.99 11.89
N ILE A 145 -10.82 -24.49 12.64
CA ILE A 145 -11.46 -23.20 12.34
C ILE A 145 -10.52 -22.03 12.61
N ALA A 146 -9.69 -22.08 13.65
CA ALA A 146 -8.66 -21.07 13.92
C ALA A 146 -7.60 -21.02 12.81
N ILE A 147 -7.31 -22.16 12.16
CA ILE A 147 -6.46 -22.25 10.95
C ILE A 147 -7.21 -21.75 9.71
N ILE A 148 -8.53 -21.96 9.61
CA ILE A 148 -9.38 -21.31 8.60
C ILE A 148 -9.50 -19.78 8.86
N ASP A 149 -9.42 -19.35 10.12
CA ASP A 149 -9.36 -17.96 10.59
C ASP A 149 -7.95 -17.37 10.50
N ARG A 150 -6.91 -18.19 10.27
CA ARG A 150 -5.61 -17.67 9.88
C ARG A 150 -5.80 -16.98 8.54
N PRO A 151 -5.57 -15.66 8.45
CA PRO A 151 -5.90 -14.94 7.25
C PRO A 151 -5.00 -15.42 6.10
N LEU A 152 -5.51 -16.25 5.20
CA LEU A 152 -5.00 -16.32 3.83
C LEU A 152 -5.55 -15.08 3.13
N THR A 153 -4.87 -13.95 3.26
CA THR A 153 -5.48 -12.66 2.96
C THR A 153 -5.64 -12.40 1.48
N ALA A 154 -6.85 -12.67 0.99
CA ALA A 154 -7.62 -11.64 0.32
C ALA A 154 -8.05 -10.56 1.34
N GLU A 155 -7.10 -9.85 1.95
CA GLU A 155 -7.39 -8.68 2.79
C GLU A 155 -8.05 -7.62 1.92
N ARG A 156 -9.00 -6.86 2.49
CA ARG A 156 -9.50 -5.63 1.88
C ARG A 156 -8.29 -4.73 1.58
N TRP A 157 -8.22 -4.20 0.36
CA TRP A 157 -7.13 -3.29 -0.01
C TRP A 157 -7.19 -2.05 0.86
N THR A 158 -6.07 -1.69 1.47
CA THR A 158 -5.93 -0.46 2.24
C THR A 158 -5.76 0.75 1.32
N ASP A 159 -5.96 1.94 1.88
CA ASP A 159 -5.72 3.18 1.16
C ASP A 159 -4.25 3.31 0.73
N ASP A 160 -3.30 2.94 1.59
CA ASP A 160 -1.86 2.98 1.30
C ASP A 160 -1.49 2.02 0.17
N GLU A 161 -2.08 0.82 0.12
CA GLU A 161 -1.81 -0.13 -0.97
C GLU A 161 -2.35 0.38 -2.32
N LEU A 162 -3.56 0.95 -2.32
CA LEU A 162 -4.15 1.54 -3.52
C LEU A 162 -3.38 2.78 -3.97
N LEU A 163 -2.91 3.59 -3.03
CA LEU A 163 -2.09 4.75 -3.30
C LEU A 163 -0.72 4.35 -3.86
N ALA A 164 -0.08 3.30 -3.32
CA ALA A 164 1.16 2.75 -3.88
C ALA A 164 0.99 2.31 -5.34
N CYS A 165 -0.11 1.61 -5.67
CA CYS A 165 -0.45 1.29 -7.06
C CYS A 165 -0.65 2.55 -7.92
N MET A 166 -1.36 3.57 -7.42
CA MET A 166 -1.62 4.81 -8.15
C MET A 166 -0.33 5.59 -8.43
N LEU A 167 0.56 5.73 -7.45
CA LEU A 167 1.84 6.42 -7.60
C LEU A 167 2.74 5.70 -8.62
N ALA A 168 2.85 4.37 -8.53
CA ALA A 168 3.58 3.58 -9.51
C ALA A 168 2.99 3.71 -10.93
N TYR A 169 1.66 3.76 -11.04
CA TYR A 169 0.98 3.97 -12.31
C TYR A 169 1.26 5.35 -12.91
N LEU A 170 1.23 6.41 -12.10
CA LEU A 170 1.54 7.77 -12.53
C LEU A 170 3.02 7.94 -12.90
N ASP A 171 3.94 7.25 -12.20
CA ASP A 171 5.36 7.20 -12.58
C ASP A 171 5.56 6.56 -13.96
N MET A 172 4.94 5.40 -14.19
CA MET A 172 4.92 4.78 -15.51
C MET A 172 4.33 5.72 -16.56
N LEU A 173 3.20 6.37 -16.27
CA LEU A 173 2.57 7.27 -17.24
C LEU A 173 3.45 8.48 -17.57
N GLY A 174 4.11 9.08 -16.57
CA GLY A 174 5.01 10.22 -16.75
C GLY A 174 6.20 9.88 -17.63
N LYS A 175 6.83 8.71 -17.40
CA LYS A 175 7.91 8.18 -18.24
C LYS A 175 7.44 7.86 -19.66
N GLN A 176 6.24 7.32 -19.82
CA GLN A 176 5.67 6.98 -21.13
C GLN A 176 5.48 8.24 -21.97
N GLN A 177 4.95 9.30 -21.36
CA GLN A 177 4.73 10.58 -22.02
C GLN A 177 6.04 11.29 -22.36
N ALA A 178 7.10 11.06 -21.55
CA ALA A 178 8.46 11.50 -21.85
C ALA A 178 9.16 10.65 -22.93
N GLY A 179 8.51 9.61 -23.47
CA GLY A 179 9.08 8.72 -24.48
C GLY A 179 10.07 7.69 -23.93
N GLU A 180 10.11 7.47 -22.62
CA GLU A 180 10.95 6.45 -22.00
C GLU A 180 10.33 5.05 -22.11
N ASN A 181 11.20 4.04 -22.22
CA ASN A 181 10.79 2.64 -22.21
C ASN A 181 10.44 2.19 -20.79
N ILE A 182 9.29 1.52 -20.63
CA ILE A 182 8.79 1.06 -19.33
C ILE A 182 8.67 -0.46 -19.32
N VAL A 183 9.18 -1.08 -18.27
CA VAL A 183 9.05 -2.52 -18.02
C VAL A 183 8.04 -2.75 -16.90
N LYS A 184 6.76 -2.96 -17.26
CA LYS A 184 5.65 -3.12 -16.30
C LYS A 184 5.90 -4.17 -15.20
N ALA A 185 6.58 -5.27 -15.55
CA ALA A 185 6.92 -6.34 -14.62
C ALA A 185 7.90 -5.87 -13.52
N GLU A 186 8.80 -4.93 -13.81
CA GLU A 186 9.71 -4.37 -12.80
C GLU A 186 8.97 -3.55 -11.77
N TYR A 187 7.98 -2.75 -12.18
CA TYR A 187 7.14 -1.99 -11.25
C TYR A 187 6.38 -2.91 -10.31
N ARG A 188 5.79 -3.98 -10.83
CA ARG A 188 5.08 -4.95 -9.97
C ARG A 188 6.03 -5.68 -9.02
N ARG A 189 7.21 -6.10 -9.49
CA ARG A 189 8.24 -6.69 -8.62
C ARG A 189 8.68 -5.73 -7.52
N ALA A 190 8.90 -4.45 -7.83
CA ALA A 190 9.27 -3.45 -6.84
C ALA A 190 8.18 -3.23 -5.79
N LEU A 191 6.92 -3.13 -6.22
CA LEU A 191 5.77 -3.05 -5.32
C LEU A 191 5.68 -4.27 -4.39
N ILE A 192 5.84 -5.48 -4.92
CA ILE A 192 5.85 -6.72 -4.12
C ILE A 192 7.03 -6.74 -3.15
N SER A 193 8.23 -6.30 -3.56
CA SER A 193 9.38 -6.24 -2.65
C SER A 193 9.26 -5.16 -1.57
N GLY A 194 8.30 -4.24 -1.70
CA GLY A 194 8.09 -3.11 -0.81
C GLY A 194 6.68 -3.09 -0.21
N PRO A 195 5.86 -2.07 -0.51
CA PRO A 195 4.60 -1.81 0.19
C PRO A 195 3.52 -2.88 -0.03
N LEU A 196 3.63 -3.73 -1.05
CA LEU A 196 2.65 -4.75 -1.41
C LEU A 196 3.19 -6.18 -1.22
N ASN A 197 4.03 -6.40 -0.22
CA ASN A 197 4.67 -7.71 0.05
C ASN A 197 3.71 -8.88 0.35
N ASN A 198 2.48 -8.57 0.76
CA ASN A 198 1.42 -9.55 0.99
C ASN A 198 0.47 -9.71 -0.21
N ARG A 199 0.77 -9.08 -1.36
CA ARG A 199 -0.07 -9.13 -2.58
C ARG A 199 0.60 -9.96 -3.67
N THR A 200 -0.23 -10.54 -4.54
CA THR A 200 0.24 -11.33 -5.69
C THR A 200 0.39 -10.46 -6.93
N ASP A 201 1.29 -10.84 -7.84
CA ASP A 201 1.50 -10.12 -9.12
C ASP A 201 0.20 -9.92 -9.90
N GLY A 202 -0.62 -10.96 -10.01
CA GLY A 202 -1.92 -10.90 -10.69
C GLY A 202 -2.91 -9.94 -10.03
N SER A 203 -2.90 -9.85 -8.69
CA SER A 203 -3.76 -8.90 -7.97
C SER A 203 -3.35 -7.44 -8.22
N ILE A 204 -2.05 -7.18 -8.30
CA ILE A 204 -1.49 -5.85 -8.60
C ILE A 204 -1.77 -5.48 -10.06
N GLU A 205 -1.58 -6.41 -11.00
CA GLU A 205 -1.91 -6.19 -12.42
C GLU A 205 -3.38 -5.81 -12.61
N PHE A 206 -4.29 -6.48 -11.91
CA PHE A 206 -5.71 -6.11 -11.92
C PHE A 206 -5.96 -4.70 -11.34
N ARG A 207 -5.22 -4.28 -10.31
CA ARG A 207 -5.30 -2.90 -9.79
C ARG A 207 -4.81 -1.86 -10.80
N MET A 208 -3.78 -2.17 -11.59
CA MET A 208 -3.35 -1.29 -12.67
C MET A 208 -4.43 -1.13 -13.74
N GLN A 209 -5.19 -2.19 -14.06
CA GLN A 209 -6.33 -2.11 -14.98
C GLN A 209 -7.52 -1.31 -14.40
N ASN A 210 -7.76 -1.41 -13.09
CA ASN A 210 -8.74 -0.57 -12.41
C ASN A 210 -8.36 0.92 -12.49
N LEU A 211 -7.07 1.23 -12.34
CA LEU A 211 -6.55 2.59 -12.49
C LEU A 211 -6.72 3.10 -13.92
N SER A 212 -6.47 2.27 -14.94
CA SER A 212 -6.78 2.63 -16.34
C SER A 212 -8.25 3.00 -16.52
N ALA A 213 -9.17 2.19 -15.99
CA ALA A 213 -10.60 2.50 -16.05
C ALA A 213 -10.96 3.77 -15.28
N PHE A 214 -10.36 4.00 -14.11
CA PHE A 214 -10.54 5.23 -13.34
C PHE A 214 -10.08 6.47 -14.11
N PHE A 215 -8.87 6.46 -14.67
CA PHE A 215 -8.33 7.60 -15.41
C PHE A 215 -9.10 7.87 -16.72
N GLU A 216 -9.65 6.83 -17.37
CA GLU A 216 -10.57 7.03 -18.50
C GLU A 216 -11.83 7.80 -18.09
N THR A 217 -12.42 7.55 -16.91
CA THR A 217 -13.57 8.34 -16.44
C THR A 217 -13.25 9.80 -16.14
N LYS A 218 -11.96 10.16 -16.11
CA LYS A 218 -11.45 11.52 -15.90
C LYS A 218 -10.88 12.13 -17.20
N ASP A 219 -11.07 11.48 -18.34
CA ASP A 219 -10.50 11.87 -19.64
C ASP A 219 -8.96 12.00 -19.63
N MET A 220 -8.30 11.20 -18.78
CA MET A 220 -6.84 11.18 -18.64
C MET A 220 -6.19 10.05 -19.45
N PRO A 221 -4.95 10.22 -19.94
CA PRO A 221 -4.20 9.16 -20.60
C PRO A 221 -3.93 7.95 -19.70
N THR A 222 -3.75 6.78 -20.32
CA THR A 222 -3.47 5.51 -19.63
C THR A 222 -2.11 4.90 -20.02
N VAL A 223 -1.60 4.02 -19.17
CA VAL A 223 -0.35 3.29 -19.43
C VAL A 223 -0.62 2.20 -20.47
N LYS A 224 0.15 2.20 -21.56
CA LYS A 224 0.01 1.25 -22.66
C LYS A 224 0.17 -0.18 -22.14
N GLY A 225 -0.77 -1.04 -22.52
CA GLY A 225 -0.79 -2.45 -22.14
C GLY A 225 -1.41 -2.74 -20.77
N TYR A 226 -1.91 -1.76 -20.03
CA TYR A 226 -2.90 -1.99 -18.98
C TYR A 226 -4.27 -1.58 -19.50
N LEU A 227 -4.99 -2.56 -20.08
CA LEU A 227 -6.34 -2.31 -20.61
C LEU A 227 -7.30 -1.98 -19.45
N PRO A 228 -8.20 -1.00 -19.61
CA PRO A 228 -9.22 -0.68 -18.62
C PRO A 228 -10.05 -1.91 -18.21
N ALA A 229 -10.23 -2.08 -16.90
CA ALA A 229 -11.10 -3.11 -16.37
C ALA A 229 -12.56 -2.81 -16.77
N LYS A 230 -13.26 -3.83 -17.31
CA LYS A 230 -14.64 -3.67 -17.80
C LYS A 230 -15.65 -3.27 -16.71
N ASN A 231 -15.42 -3.71 -15.47
CA ASN A 231 -16.29 -3.46 -14.34
C ASN A 231 -15.44 -3.15 -13.11
N VAL A 232 -15.39 -1.86 -12.73
CA VAL A 232 -14.83 -1.43 -11.44
C VAL A 232 -15.99 -1.09 -10.51
N GLY A 233 -16.01 -1.68 -9.31
CA GLY A 233 -17.08 -1.43 -8.34
C GLY A 233 -17.11 0.04 -7.89
N ARG A 234 -18.31 0.60 -7.65
CA ARG A 234 -18.52 2.00 -7.25
C ARG A 234 -17.62 2.42 -6.07
N ASN A 235 -17.58 1.61 -5.02
CA ASN A 235 -16.77 1.91 -3.83
C ASN A 235 -15.26 2.02 -4.14
N VAL A 236 -14.76 1.26 -5.12
CA VAL A 236 -13.35 1.34 -5.54
C VAL A 236 -13.11 2.65 -6.30
N MET A 237 -14.04 3.04 -7.18
CA MET A 237 -13.96 4.32 -7.91
C MET A 237 -13.99 5.52 -6.96
N GLU A 238 -14.82 5.47 -5.91
CA GLU A 238 -14.89 6.51 -4.88
C GLU A 238 -13.57 6.63 -4.09
N VAL A 239 -12.98 5.50 -3.68
CA VAL A 239 -11.69 5.50 -2.98
C VAL A 239 -10.57 6.03 -3.87
N LEU A 240 -10.51 5.60 -5.14
CA LEU A 240 -9.52 6.14 -6.09
C LEU A 240 -9.70 7.64 -6.33
N GLY A 241 -10.96 8.11 -6.42
CA GLY A 241 -11.27 9.53 -6.52
C GLY A 241 -10.75 10.33 -5.33
N ARG A 242 -11.07 9.89 -4.11
CA ARG A 242 -10.59 10.53 -2.88
C ARG A 242 -9.07 10.52 -2.80
N LEU A 243 -8.43 9.38 -3.04
CA LEU A 243 -6.97 9.26 -2.96
C LEU A 243 -6.30 10.19 -3.97
N HIS A 244 -6.82 10.28 -5.20
CA HIS A 244 -6.31 11.19 -6.24
C HIS A 244 -6.43 12.67 -5.85
N GLU A 245 -7.52 13.06 -5.19
CA GLU A 245 -7.71 14.42 -4.68
C GLU A 245 -6.81 14.72 -3.47
N GLU A 246 -6.70 13.80 -2.52
CA GLU A 246 -5.92 13.93 -1.28
C GLU A 246 -4.43 14.17 -1.54
N VAL A 247 -3.91 13.58 -2.61
CA VAL A 247 -2.54 13.80 -3.06
C VAL A 247 -2.33 15.11 -3.84
N GLY A 248 -3.38 15.93 -3.96
CA GLY A 248 -3.34 17.24 -4.61
C GLY A 248 -3.52 17.18 -6.11
N SER A 249 -4.35 16.25 -6.61
CA SER A 249 -4.54 15.98 -8.03
C SER A 249 -3.23 15.59 -8.70
N LEU A 250 -2.58 14.56 -8.17
CA LEU A 250 -1.36 14.04 -8.78
C LEU A 250 -1.66 13.57 -10.20
N ASP A 251 -1.03 14.22 -11.16
CA ASP A 251 -0.97 13.75 -12.53
C ASP A 251 0.43 13.19 -12.84
N SER A 252 0.56 12.64 -14.04
CA SER A 252 1.81 12.09 -14.54
C SER A 252 2.93 13.14 -14.67
N SER A 253 2.61 14.44 -14.73
CA SER A 253 3.61 15.50 -14.87
C SER A 253 4.51 15.63 -13.65
N LEU A 254 4.02 15.24 -12.47
CA LEU A 254 4.84 15.20 -11.25
C LEU A 254 5.99 14.19 -11.38
N PHE A 255 5.79 13.13 -12.16
CA PHE A 255 6.77 12.06 -12.35
C PHE A 255 7.59 12.22 -13.64
N SER A 256 7.19 13.10 -14.55
CA SER A 256 7.98 13.38 -15.74
C SER A 256 9.36 13.94 -15.37
N PRO A 257 10.46 13.35 -15.87
CA PRO A 257 11.81 13.87 -15.67
C PRO A 257 11.95 15.32 -16.15
N THR A 258 12.87 16.06 -15.55
CA THR A 258 13.13 17.45 -15.89
C THR A 258 14.60 17.79 -15.64
N ASP A 259 15.17 18.62 -16.50
CA ASP A 259 16.50 19.20 -16.36
C ASP A 259 16.50 20.58 -15.69
N ASP A 260 15.30 21.15 -15.46
CA ASP A 260 15.13 22.37 -14.70
C ASP A 260 15.20 22.09 -13.19
N ALA A 261 16.21 22.64 -12.53
CA ALA A 261 16.47 22.37 -11.12
C ALA A 261 15.34 22.86 -10.19
N VAL A 262 14.64 23.94 -10.55
CA VAL A 262 13.54 24.50 -9.75
C VAL A 262 12.33 23.59 -9.79
N SER A 263 11.95 23.17 -11.00
CA SER A 263 10.92 22.16 -11.26
C SER A 263 11.25 20.86 -10.54
N LEU A 264 12.49 20.36 -10.66
CA LEU A 264 12.93 19.15 -9.97
C LEU A 264 12.75 19.24 -8.45
N GLN A 265 13.17 20.37 -7.84
CA GLN A 265 13.03 20.57 -6.40
C GLN A 265 11.56 20.65 -5.97
N ALA A 266 10.72 21.37 -6.72
CA ALA A 266 9.28 21.47 -6.45
C ALA A 266 8.59 20.10 -6.55
N LYS A 267 8.91 19.32 -7.59
CA LYS A 267 8.39 17.95 -7.77
C LYS A 267 8.85 17.04 -6.63
N SER A 268 10.13 17.07 -6.28
CA SER A 268 10.71 16.25 -5.21
C SER A 268 10.09 16.56 -3.84
N ALA A 269 9.86 17.84 -3.54
CA ALA A 269 9.20 18.23 -2.29
C ALA A 269 7.78 17.66 -2.18
N LYS A 270 7.00 17.65 -3.28
CA LYS A 270 5.67 17.03 -3.29
C LYS A 270 5.76 15.50 -3.10
N LEU A 271 6.69 14.84 -3.82
CA LEU A 271 6.86 13.39 -3.75
C LEU A 271 7.39 12.89 -2.40
N SER A 272 8.15 13.71 -1.67
CA SER A 272 8.68 13.34 -0.35
C SER A 272 7.60 13.00 0.68
N ARG A 273 6.37 13.52 0.50
CA ARG A 273 5.19 13.18 1.33
C ARG A 273 4.81 11.70 1.24
N PHE A 274 5.24 11.03 0.18
CA PHE A 274 4.92 9.63 -0.13
C PHE A 274 6.15 8.72 -0.06
N ALA A 275 7.26 9.18 0.54
CA ALA A 275 8.53 8.45 0.53
C ALA A 275 8.44 7.02 1.08
N ASN A 276 7.50 6.74 2.00
CA ASN A 276 7.32 5.42 2.61
C ASN A 276 6.59 4.41 1.72
N ILE A 277 5.88 4.87 0.68
CA ILE A 277 5.05 4.02 -0.19
C ILE A 277 5.50 4.07 -1.66
N LEU A 278 6.29 5.09 -2.03
CA LEU A 278 6.83 5.23 -3.37
C LEU A 278 8.00 4.26 -3.59
N THR A 279 7.94 3.47 -4.67
CA THR A 279 9.01 2.54 -5.07
C THR A 279 9.61 2.98 -6.42
N PRO A 280 10.48 4.01 -6.45
CA PRO A 280 11.02 4.53 -7.70
C PRO A 280 12.05 3.55 -8.27
N LEU A 281 11.87 3.14 -9.53
CA LEU A 281 12.85 2.29 -10.24
C LEU A 281 14.08 3.07 -10.76
N GLY A 282 13.96 4.40 -10.86
CA GLY A 282 14.97 5.26 -11.49
C GLY A 282 15.07 5.07 -13.01
N ASN A 283 16.16 5.57 -13.58
CA ASN A 283 16.55 5.39 -14.98
C ASN A 283 18.06 5.11 -15.03
N GLN A 284 18.44 3.92 -15.52
CA GLN A 284 19.84 3.48 -15.60
C GLN A 284 20.64 4.22 -16.68
N ASN A 285 19.96 4.80 -17.68
CA ASN A 285 20.56 5.53 -18.79
C ASN A 285 19.86 6.90 -18.93
N PRO A 286 20.11 7.85 -18.02
CA PRO A 286 19.44 9.14 -18.04
C PRO A 286 19.80 9.95 -19.29
N ASN A 287 18.81 10.64 -19.85
CA ASN A 287 19.01 11.55 -20.99
C ASN A 287 19.86 12.74 -20.57
N ARG A 288 20.71 13.22 -21.48
CA ARG A 288 21.49 14.44 -21.31
C ARG A 288 20.79 15.60 -22.01
N SER A 289 20.66 16.73 -21.33
CA SER A 289 20.30 18.00 -21.97
C SER A 289 21.52 18.92 -22.03
N GLN A 290 21.54 19.78 -23.06
CA GLN A 290 22.50 20.88 -23.16
C GLN A 290 21.82 22.15 -22.68
N VAL A 291 22.47 22.85 -21.74
CA VAL A 291 21.96 24.11 -21.19
C VAL A 291 22.99 25.21 -21.43
N THR A 292 22.56 26.31 -22.05
CA THR A 292 23.36 27.54 -22.15
C THR A 292 23.14 28.38 -20.91
N GLN A 293 24.21 28.74 -20.20
CA GLN A 293 24.14 29.59 -19.01
C GLN A 293 24.99 30.84 -19.19
N ASN A 294 24.42 31.99 -18.83
CA ASN A 294 25.18 33.24 -18.76
C ASN A 294 26.04 33.23 -17.49
N GLN A 295 27.33 33.50 -17.63
CA GLN A 295 28.27 33.63 -16.53
C GLN A 295 29.02 34.95 -16.62
N PHE A 296 29.34 35.53 -15.45
CA PHE A 296 30.18 36.71 -15.37
C PHE A 296 31.66 36.30 -15.43
N VAL A 297 32.44 37.01 -16.24
CA VAL A 297 33.90 36.96 -16.18
C VAL A 297 34.33 37.65 -14.89
N ARG A 298 35.03 36.92 -14.02
CA ARG A 298 35.47 37.41 -12.69
C ARG A 298 36.96 37.68 -12.67
N ASP A 299 37.37 38.69 -11.91
CA ASP A 299 38.77 39.04 -11.69
C ASP A 299 39.41 38.04 -10.70
N PRO A 300 40.42 37.24 -11.12
CA PRO A 300 41.07 36.28 -10.24
C PRO A 300 41.80 36.94 -9.07
N ALA A 301 42.25 38.20 -9.20
CA ALA A 301 42.92 38.91 -8.11
C ALA A 301 41.93 39.24 -6.98
N ILE A 302 40.68 39.59 -7.31
CA ILE A 302 39.63 39.84 -6.31
C ILE A 302 39.25 38.56 -5.58
N VAL A 303 39.13 37.44 -6.31
CA VAL A 303 38.88 36.12 -5.73
C VAL A 303 40.00 35.73 -4.77
N ALA A 304 41.26 35.87 -5.19
CA ALA A 304 42.42 35.56 -4.35
C ALA A 304 42.47 36.45 -3.10
N ALA A 305 42.21 37.75 -3.25
CA ALA A 305 42.17 38.69 -2.12
C ALA A 305 41.09 38.31 -1.11
N ALA A 306 39.86 38.05 -1.54
CA ALA A 306 38.76 37.65 -0.67
C ALA A 306 39.08 36.37 0.13
N LEU A 307 39.66 35.37 -0.52
CA LEU A 307 40.08 34.12 0.15
C LEU A 307 41.22 34.34 1.15
N ASN A 308 42.17 35.23 0.83
CA ASN A 308 43.26 35.59 1.74
C ASN A 308 42.73 36.34 2.98
N PHE A 309 41.78 37.25 2.82
CA PHE A 309 41.14 37.92 3.96
C PHE A 309 40.39 36.94 4.87
N ALA A 310 39.72 35.95 4.28
CA ALA A 310 39.04 34.90 5.02
C ALA A 310 39.99 34.02 5.84
N ASN A 311 41.27 33.91 5.42
CA ASN A 311 42.32 33.19 6.13
C ASN A 311 41.91 31.77 6.57
N GLY A 312 41.31 31.03 5.65
CA GLY A 312 40.81 29.67 5.90
C GLY A 312 39.57 29.57 6.78
N LYS A 313 38.97 30.69 7.20
CA LYS A 313 37.75 30.74 8.01
C LYS A 313 36.60 31.39 7.25
N CYS A 314 35.40 30.86 7.41
CA CYS A 314 34.21 31.48 6.84
C CYS A 314 33.95 32.84 7.50
N GLU A 315 33.83 33.89 6.70
CA GLU A 315 33.65 35.25 7.22
C GLU A 315 32.24 35.55 7.75
N LYS A 316 31.29 34.61 7.59
CA LYS A 316 29.95 34.68 8.18
C LYS A 316 29.86 33.94 9.53
N CYS A 317 30.25 32.66 9.57
CA CYS A 317 30.06 31.82 10.76
C CYS A 317 31.32 31.66 11.61
N GLY A 318 32.48 32.12 11.13
CA GLY A 318 33.76 32.03 11.83
C GLY A 318 34.39 30.64 11.87
N SER A 319 33.69 29.61 11.37
CA SER A 319 34.20 28.24 11.34
C SER A 319 35.34 28.09 10.33
N GLU A 320 36.28 27.19 10.61
CA GLU A 320 37.31 26.76 9.67
C GLU A 320 36.69 26.22 8.37
N ALA A 321 37.45 26.28 7.28
CA ALA A 321 37.08 25.70 6.01
C ALA A 321 36.75 24.19 6.19
N PRO A 322 35.70 23.69 5.52
CA PRO A 322 35.22 22.32 5.70
C PRO A 322 36.25 21.24 5.31
N PHE A 323 37.18 21.57 4.41
CA PHE A 323 38.27 20.68 4.00
C PHE A 323 39.38 21.48 3.31
N VAL A 324 40.51 20.82 3.07
CA VAL A 324 41.66 21.34 2.32
C VAL A 324 41.65 20.75 0.91
N ARG A 325 41.90 21.59 -0.11
CA ARG A 325 41.99 21.20 -1.53
C ARG A 325 43.25 20.36 -1.78
N ALA A 326 43.29 19.70 -2.94
CA ALA A 326 44.46 18.92 -3.37
C ALA A 326 45.75 19.76 -3.47
N ASP A 327 45.63 21.07 -3.69
CA ASP A 327 46.76 22.02 -3.73
C ASP A 327 47.20 22.52 -2.33
N GLY A 328 46.58 22.02 -1.25
CA GLY A 328 46.88 22.41 0.13
C GLY A 328 46.15 23.65 0.62
N THR A 329 45.32 24.31 -0.21
CA THR A 329 44.57 25.51 0.20
C THR A 329 43.24 25.19 0.89
N PRO A 330 42.79 25.97 1.88
CA PRO A 330 41.48 25.76 2.52
C PRO A 330 40.33 26.03 1.54
N PHE A 331 39.29 25.17 1.56
CA PHE A 331 38.15 25.30 0.67
C PHE A 331 37.11 26.31 1.17
N LEU A 332 37.08 27.51 0.58
CA LEU A 332 36.00 28.48 0.71
C LEU A 332 35.54 28.93 -0.69
N GLU A 333 34.30 29.40 -0.78
CA GLU A 333 33.69 29.94 -1.99
C GLU A 333 33.60 31.47 -1.87
N VAL A 334 33.97 32.19 -2.93
CA VAL A 334 33.85 33.65 -2.96
C VAL A 334 32.43 34.04 -3.36
N HIS A 335 31.83 34.87 -2.51
CA HIS A 335 30.49 35.41 -2.68
C HIS A 335 30.54 36.92 -2.83
N HIS A 336 29.85 37.43 -3.85
CA HIS A 336 29.60 38.86 -3.98
C HIS A 336 28.38 39.24 -3.14
N VAL A 337 28.56 40.06 -2.10
CA VAL A 337 27.52 40.44 -1.13
C VAL A 337 26.34 41.13 -1.81
N ARG A 338 26.62 42.01 -2.77
CA ARG A 338 25.71 42.40 -3.83
C ARG A 338 26.00 41.53 -5.05
N PHE A 339 25.01 40.78 -5.52
CA PHE A 339 25.21 39.86 -6.64
C PHE A 339 25.59 40.62 -7.91
N LEU A 340 26.54 40.08 -8.68
CA LEU A 340 26.90 40.62 -10.00
C LEU A 340 25.67 40.70 -10.93
N ALA A 341 24.79 39.71 -10.87
CA ALA A 341 23.52 39.69 -11.61
C ALA A 341 22.56 40.82 -11.24
N GLU A 342 22.71 41.41 -10.04
CA GLU A 342 21.92 42.55 -9.56
C GLU A 342 22.72 43.88 -9.66
N GLY A 343 23.79 43.91 -10.45
CA GLY A 343 24.64 45.10 -10.67
C GLY A 343 25.70 45.34 -9.59
N GLY A 344 26.04 44.34 -8.78
CA GLY A 344 27.15 44.43 -7.84
C GLY A 344 28.51 44.48 -8.54
N PRO A 345 29.49 45.25 -8.02
CA PRO A 345 30.82 45.31 -8.59
C PRO A 345 31.66 44.07 -8.23
N ASP A 346 32.63 43.73 -9.08
CA ASP A 346 33.63 42.70 -8.80
C ASP A 346 34.84 43.32 -8.09
N THR A 347 34.67 43.59 -6.79
CA THR A 347 35.63 44.34 -5.97
C THR A 347 35.79 43.70 -4.58
N VAL A 348 36.93 43.98 -3.93
CA VAL A 348 37.23 43.45 -2.58
C VAL A 348 36.19 43.88 -1.53
N ASP A 349 35.64 45.09 -1.68
CA ASP A 349 34.61 45.64 -0.80
C ASP A 349 33.21 45.05 -1.02
N ASN A 350 33.07 44.16 -2.02
CA ASN A 350 31.85 43.44 -2.30
C ASN A 350 32.06 41.92 -2.21
N ALA A 351 33.26 41.43 -1.90
CA ALA A 351 33.60 40.01 -1.94
C ALA A 351 33.98 39.44 -0.57
N VAL A 352 33.42 38.27 -0.26
CA VAL A 352 33.69 37.52 0.99
C VAL A 352 33.97 36.05 0.73
N GLY A 353 34.85 35.45 1.53
CA GLY A 353 35.11 34.01 1.56
C GLY A 353 34.18 33.28 2.52
N LEU A 354 33.33 32.38 2.00
CA LEU A 354 32.32 31.67 2.77
C LEU A 354 32.46 30.15 2.67
N CYS A 355 32.06 29.42 3.72
CA CYS A 355 31.87 27.98 3.60
C CYS A 355 30.64 27.68 2.72
N PRO A 356 30.53 26.48 2.12
CA PRO A 356 29.44 26.14 1.21
C PRO A 356 28.04 26.38 1.80
N ASN A 357 27.86 26.07 3.09
CA ASN A 357 26.58 26.25 3.76
C ASN A 357 26.19 27.74 3.87
N CYS A 358 27.13 28.59 4.30
CA CYS A 358 26.89 30.03 4.40
C CYS A 358 26.72 30.67 3.03
N HIS A 359 27.48 30.24 2.03
CA HIS A 359 27.35 30.72 0.66
C HIS A 359 25.96 30.41 0.09
N LYS A 360 25.48 29.17 0.22
CA LYS A 360 24.13 28.79 -0.21
C LYS A 360 23.04 29.52 0.57
N ALA A 361 23.24 29.78 1.86
CA ALA A 361 22.29 30.58 2.66
C ALA A 361 22.14 32.01 2.12
N CYS A 362 23.22 32.65 1.66
CA CYS A 362 23.11 33.96 1.01
C CYS A 362 22.28 33.94 -0.27
N HIS A 363 22.26 32.83 -1.01
CA HIS A 363 21.47 32.68 -2.24
C HIS A 363 20.01 32.31 -2.00
N TYR A 364 19.74 31.38 -1.07
CA TYR A 364 18.46 30.68 -1.01
C TYR A 364 17.70 30.84 0.31
N SER A 365 18.31 31.39 1.36
CA SER A 365 17.63 31.57 2.64
C SER A 365 16.51 32.61 2.53
N LYS A 366 15.41 32.40 3.26
CA LYS A 366 14.40 33.43 3.51
C LYS A 366 14.97 34.66 4.20
N GLU A 367 16.10 34.49 4.89
CA GLU A 367 16.80 35.55 5.62
C GLU A 367 17.99 36.13 4.83
N ARG A 368 18.04 35.96 3.50
CA ARG A 368 19.16 36.43 2.66
C ARG A 368 19.53 37.89 2.88
N ASP A 369 18.55 38.76 3.03
CA ASP A 369 18.79 40.21 3.18
C ASP A 369 19.34 40.53 4.58
N ALA A 370 18.83 39.85 5.63
CA ALA A 370 19.38 39.95 6.97
C ALA A 370 20.83 39.43 7.04
N ILE A 371 21.13 38.33 6.31
CA ILE A 371 22.49 37.81 6.19
C ILE A 371 23.40 38.83 5.50
N ARG A 372 22.95 39.46 4.41
CA ARG A 372 23.69 40.54 3.72
C ARG A 372 24.00 41.69 4.68
N SER A 373 23.01 42.24 5.36
CA SER A 373 23.20 43.35 6.31
C SER A 373 24.12 42.96 7.48
N GLY A 374 24.06 41.70 7.94
CA GLY A 374 24.97 41.17 8.94
C GLY A 374 26.43 41.11 8.48
N LEU A 375 26.68 40.70 7.22
CA LEU A 375 28.02 40.70 6.64
C LEU A 375 28.59 42.11 6.53
N VAL A 376 27.83 43.05 5.95
CA VAL A 376 28.26 44.44 5.78
C VAL A 376 28.57 45.09 7.13
N SER A 377 27.74 44.84 8.15
CA SER A 377 27.97 45.43 9.48
C SER A 377 29.14 44.81 10.24
N SER A 378 29.45 43.52 10.00
CA SER A 378 30.48 42.79 10.75
C SER A 378 31.87 42.89 10.13
N ILE A 379 31.97 43.19 8.85
CA ILE A 379 33.22 43.14 8.09
C ILE A 379 33.57 44.55 7.58
N PRO A 380 34.55 45.24 8.20
CA PRO A 380 34.82 46.66 7.94
C PRO A 380 35.15 47.04 6.50
N ARG A 381 35.69 46.11 5.70
CA ARG A 381 36.05 46.38 4.30
C ARG A 381 34.84 46.40 3.37
N LEU A 382 33.69 45.88 3.79
CA LEU A 382 32.52 45.75 2.93
C LEU A 382 31.73 47.04 2.85
N ILE A 383 31.24 47.35 1.66
CA ILE A 383 30.37 48.50 1.39
C ILE A 383 28.99 47.99 0.97
N ASP A 384 27.94 48.61 1.50
CA ASP A 384 26.57 48.32 1.05
C ASP A 384 26.32 48.95 -0.32
N HIS A 385 26.61 48.20 -1.38
CA HIS A 385 26.38 48.67 -2.75
C HIS A 385 24.88 48.79 -3.05
N GLU A 386 24.42 50.02 -3.28
CA GLU A 386 23.03 50.32 -3.66
C GLU A 386 22.64 49.75 -5.03
N ASN A 387 21.33 49.60 -5.23
CA ASN A 387 20.77 49.04 -6.45
C ASN A 387 20.89 50.03 -7.63
N GLN A 388 21.80 49.77 -8.57
CA GLN A 388 22.01 50.65 -9.73
C GLN A 388 20.90 50.53 -10.80
N MET A 389 19.97 49.58 -10.70
CA MET A 389 18.85 49.47 -11.65
C MET A 389 17.87 50.66 -11.62
N ASN A 390 17.95 51.54 -10.62
CA ASN A 390 17.16 52.77 -10.55
C ASN A 390 17.85 54.00 -11.19
N LYS A 391 19.04 53.86 -11.79
CA LYS A 391 19.81 55.00 -12.34
C LYS A 391 19.76 55.12 -13.87
N SER A 392 19.01 54.27 -14.58
CA SER A 392 18.88 54.30 -16.04
C SER A 392 17.63 55.01 -16.57
N GLU A 393 16.92 55.78 -15.74
CA GLU A 393 15.87 56.73 -16.17
C GLU A 393 16.26 58.17 -15.83
N VAL A 394 17.30 58.72 -16.47
CA VAL A 394 17.50 60.17 -16.64
C VAL A 394 18.11 60.45 -18.00
#